data_AF-A0A961QD78-F1
#
_entry.id   AF-A0A961QD78-F1
#
_cell.length_a   1.000
_cell.length_b   1.000
_cell.length_c   1.000
_cell.angle_alpha   90.00
_cell.angle_beta   90.00
_cell.angle_gamma   90.00
#
_symmetry.space_group_name_H-M   'P 1'
#
loop_
_entity.id
_entity.type
_entity.pdbx_description
1 polymer ?
#
loop_
_entity_poly.entity_id
_entity_poly.type
_entity_poly.pdbx_seq_one_letter_code
_entity_poly.pdbx_strand_id
1 'polypeptide(L)'
;TLVGVLPGLTGGLVHAPVPQVLASGLLLIGIRVFRWSDTALGAPVPGTARLMWLPWLYLALFGTGIVALGGVSANRLAGLAAVMIWVALSEELMFRALLYPALRRRMRPWGAIWLTSLLFGAVHLGNGLGSGEHAQALAQSVAAVSTGLAMLAMRLRRGSVWPAVVYHIAWNVGTFGLDLAAGENGTGSPLLDPPGLGPQVAVALAITLPNGLYALWLMRRAGRELLPGDVAGPGPGGSR
;
A
#
# COMPACT_ATOMS: atom_id res chain seq x y z
N THR A 1 0.84 -8.38 -20.47
CA THR A 1 -0.38 -7.53 -20.53
C THR A 1 -1.21 -7.78 -19.28
N LEU A 2 -1.94 -6.78 -18.76
CA LEU A 2 -2.84 -6.91 -17.58
C LEU A 2 -3.78 -8.14 -17.64
N VAL A 3 -4.07 -8.63 -18.85
CA VAL A 3 -4.83 -9.86 -19.15
C VAL A 3 -4.15 -11.14 -18.63
N GLY A 4 -2.82 -11.18 -18.53
CA GLY A 4 -2.04 -12.34 -18.05
C GLY A 4 -1.89 -12.42 -16.53
N VAL A 5 -2.14 -11.31 -15.81
CA VAL A 5 -2.02 -11.25 -14.35
C VAL A 5 -3.39 -11.42 -13.67
N LEU A 6 -4.49 -11.10 -14.37
CA LEU A 6 -5.86 -11.19 -13.84
C LEU A 6 -6.85 -11.67 -14.93
N PRO A 7 -7.16 -12.98 -15.01
CA PRO A 7 -8.02 -13.55 -16.07
C PRO A 7 -9.52 -13.15 -16.06
N GLY A 8 -9.92 -12.08 -15.36
CA GLY A 8 -11.31 -11.89 -14.93
C GLY A 8 -11.98 -10.54 -15.22
N LEU A 9 -11.38 -9.65 -16.01
CA LEU A 9 -11.91 -8.29 -16.22
C LEU A 9 -13.19 -8.20 -17.09
N THR A 10 -13.80 -9.32 -17.47
CA THR A 10 -15.11 -9.36 -18.15
C THR A 10 -16.30 -9.55 -17.20
N GLY A 11 -16.08 -9.82 -15.91
CA GLY A 11 -17.14 -10.17 -14.94
C GLY A 11 -17.14 -9.30 -13.68
N GLY A 12 -17.07 -7.98 -13.84
CA GLY A 12 -17.08 -7.01 -12.74
C GLY A 12 -18.12 -7.37 -11.67
N LEU A 13 -17.65 -7.48 -10.42
CA LEU A 13 -18.34 -7.87 -9.17
C LEU A 13 -18.28 -9.34 -8.74
N VAL A 14 -18.15 -10.34 -9.62
CA VAL A 14 -18.27 -11.76 -9.19
C VAL A 14 -16.92 -12.38 -8.78
N HIS A 15 -15.81 -11.74 -9.13
CA HIS A 15 -14.46 -12.19 -8.77
C HIS A 15 -13.59 -11.03 -8.27
N ALA A 16 -14.00 -10.36 -7.18
CA ALA A 16 -12.96 -9.92 -6.24
C ALA A 16 -12.03 -11.12 -6.02
N PRO A 17 -10.69 -10.97 -6.01
CA PRO A 17 -9.84 -12.13 -5.95
C PRO A 17 -10.16 -12.81 -4.62
N VAL A 18 -10.87 -13.94 -4.73
CA VAL A 18 -11.49 -14.68 -3.63
C VAL A 18 -10.48 -14.90 -2.49
N PRO A 19 -9.18 -15.15 -2.77
CA PRO A 19 -8.17 -15.23 -1.72
C PRO A 19 -8.09 -13.99 -0.81
N GLN A 20 -8.18 -12.77 -1.36
CA GLN A 20 -8.04 -11.52 -0.60
C GLN A 20 -9.28 -11.25 0.26
N VAL A 21 -10.47 -11.54 -0.26
CA VAL A 21 -11.72 -11.46 0.52
C VAL A 21 -11.64 -12.41 1.71
N LEU A 22 -11.26 -13.67 1.46
CA LEU A 22 -11.07 -14.68 2.49
C LEU A 22 -9.97 -14.28 3.47
N ALA A 23 -8.85 -13.75 2.99
CA ALA A 23 -7.76 -13.27 3.83
C ALA A 23 -8.22 -12.12 4.74
N SER A 24 -8.89 -11.09 4.21
CA SER A 24 -9.44 -10.01 5.02
C SER A 24 -10.42 -10.52 6.07
N GLY A 25 -11.32 -11.45 5.69
CA GLY A 25 -12.26 -12.08 6.61
C GLY A 25 -11.56 -12.85 7.74
N LEU A 26 -10.62 -13.73 7.39
CA LEU A 26 -9.83 -14.51 8.34
C LEU A 26 -9.02 -13.62 9.29
N LEU A 27 -8.42 -12.54 8.78
CA LEU A 27 -7.66 -11.60 9.61
C LEU A 27 -8.56 -10.85 10.59
N LEU A 28 -9.73 -10.36 10.15
CA LEU A 28 -10.69 -9.70 11.03
C LEU A 28 -11.27 -10.65 12.09
N ILE A 29 -11.61 -11.88 11.69
CA ILE A 29 -12.05 -12.93 12.62
C ILE A 29 -10.93 -13.23 13.63
N GLY A 30 -9.70 -13.42 13.17
CA GLY A 30 -8.54 -13.66 14.03
C GLY A 30 -8.31 -12.53 15.03
N ILE A 31 -8.33 -11.26 14.57
CA ILE A 31 -8.23 -10.08 15.44
C ILE A 31 -9.29 -10.14 16.55
N ARG A 32 -10.53 -10.51 16.20
CA ARG A 32 -11.64 -10.54 17.15
C ARG A 32 -11.59 -11.71 18.12
N VAL A 33 -11.20 -12.90 17.65
CA VAL A 33 -11.09 -14.14 18.43
C VAL A 33 -9.91 -14.05 19.41
N PHE A 34 -8.74 -13.64 18.94
CA PHE A 34 -7.54 -13.49 19.77
C PHE A 34 -7.49 -12.17 20.55
N ARG A 35 -8.50 -11.30 20.38
CA ARG A 35 -8.67 -10.03 21.10
C ARG A 35 -7.45 -9.10 20.99
N TRP A 36 -6.85 -9.02 19.80
CA TRP A 36 -5.73 -8.11 19.55
C TRP A 36 -6.22 -6.66 19.54
N SER A 37 -5.72 -5.86 20.48
CA SER A 37 -6.22 -4.50 20.75
C SER A 37 -5.36 -3.37 20.18
N ASP A 38 -4.12 -3.63 19.81
CA ASP A 38 -3.14 -2.66 19.28
C ASP A 38 -3.10 -2.62 17.74
N THR A 39 -4.19 -3.05 17.12
CA THR A 39 -4.40 -3.12 15.67
C THR A 39 -4.66 -1.76 15.02
N ALA A 40 -4.93 -0.72 15.82
CA ALA A 40 -5.29 0.61 15.34
C ALA A 40 -6.49 0.63 14.38
N LEU A 41 -7.51 -0.21 14.63
CA LEU A 41 -8.77 -0.23 13.87
C LEU A 41 -9.74 0.89 14.26
N GLY A 42 -9.40 1.72 15.25
CA GLY A 42 -10.19 2.87 15.68
C GLY A 42 -10.18 4.04 14.69
N ALA A 43 -10.94 5.08 15.00
CA ALA A 43 -10.99 6.32 14.22
C ALA A 43 -9.64 7.06 14.26
N PRO A 44 -9.24 7.72 13.16
CA PRO A 44 -8.01 8.51 13.13
C PRO A 44 -8.09 9.72 14.06
N VAL A 45 -6.98 10.07 14.69
CA VAL A 45 -6.87 11.25 15.57
C VAL A 45 -7.23 12.52 14.80
N PRO A 46 -8.19 13.33 15.27
CA PRO A 46 -8.58 14.59 14.62
C PRO A 46 -7.38 15.53 14.36
N GLY A 47 -7.46 16.34 13.31
CA GLY A 47 -6.42 17.32 12.97
C GLY A 47 -5.11 16.77 12.38
N THR A 48 -4.88 15.45 12.41
CA THR A 48 -3.66 14.83 11.82
C THR A 48 -3.75 14.63 10.30
N ALA A 49 -4.90 14.92 9.67
CA ALA A 49 -5.11 14.80 8.22
C ALA A 49 -4.19 15.69 7.39
N ARG A 50 -3.88 16.90 7.89
CA ARG A 50 -2.99 17.87 7.23
C ARG A 50 -1.57 17.36 7.03
N LEU A 51 -1.15 16.35 7.80
CA LEU A 51 0.15 15.70 7.66
C LEU A 51 0.23 14.79 6.43
N MET A 52 -0.88 14.57 5.73
CA MET A 52 -0.96 13.63 4.59
C MET A 52 -1.04 14.37 3.24
N TRP A 53 -0.71 15.67 3.21
CA TRP A 53 -0.82 16.49 2.00
C TRP A 53 -0.02 15.92 0.82
N LEU A 54 1.21 15.44 1.04
CA LEU A 54 2.05 14.93 -0.05
C LEU A 54 1.50 13.61 -0.62
N PRO A 55 1.16 12.59 0.18
CA PRO A 55 0.42 11.43 -0.32
C PRO A 55 -0.85 11.80 -1.09
N TRP A 56 -1.64 12.76 -0.60
CA TRP A 56 -2.86 13.18 -1.30
C TRP A 56 -2.59 13.92 -2.62
N LEU A 57 -1.49 14.67 -2.71
CA LEU A 57 -1.05 15.29 -3.96
C LEU A 57 -0.82 14.23 -5.05
N TYR A 58 -0.22 13.09 -4.70
CA TYR A 58 -0.01 12.00 -5.66
C TYR A 58 -1.32 11.43 -6.23
N LEU A 59 -2.34 11.27 -5.39
CA LEU A 59 -3.65 10.81 -5.85
C LEU A 59 -4.29 11.79 -6.84
N ALA A 60 -4.14 13.10 -6.58
CA ALA A 60 -4.60 14.12 -7.51
C ALA A 60 -3.83 14.08 -8.84
N LEU A 61 -2.50 13.85 -8.80
CA LEU A 61 -1.68 13.68 -9.99
C LEU A 61 -2.07 12.45 -10.81
N PHE A 62 -2.33 11.31 -10.16
CA PHE A 62 -2.84 10.11 -10.85
C PHE A 62 -4.20 10.35 -11.50
N GLY A 63 -5.15 10.98 -10.79
CA GLY A 63 -6.44 11.34 -11.37
C GLY A 63 -6.32 12.27 -12.58
N THR A 64 -5.43 13.27 -12.49
CA THR A 64 -5.14 14.19 -13.58
C THR A 64 -4.51 13.46 -14.77
N GLY A 65 -3.57 12.55 -14.53
CA GLY A 65 -2.95 11.74 -15.57
C GLY A 65 -3.95 10.80 -16.27
N ILE A 66 -4.85 10.15 -15.51
CA ILE A 66 -5.91 9.31 -16.08
C ILE A 66 -6.80 10.14 -17.01
N VAL A 67 -7.23 11.33 -16.58
CA VAL A 67 -8.05 12.23 -17.43
C VAL A 67 -7.27 12.70 -18.67
N ALA A 68 -6.00 13.06 -18.50
CA ALA A 68 -5.13 13.50 -19.59
C ALA A 68 -4.89 12.41 -20.65
N LEU A 69 -4.95 11.13 -20.25
CA LEU A 69 -4.84 9.98 -21.14
C LEU A 69 -6.17 9.59 -21.81
N GLY A 70 -7.24 10.36 -21.64
CA GLY A 70 -8.55 10.07 -22.23
C GLY A 70 -9.54 9.37 -21.29
N GLY A 71 -9.14 9.12 -20.04
CA GLY A 71 -9.98 8.47 -19.03
C GLY A 71 -10.00 6.95 -19.12
N VAL A 72 -10.78 6.34 -18.22
CA VAL A 72 -11.06 4.89 -18.18
C VAL A 72 -12.57 4.72 -18.21
N SER A 73 -13.06 3.74 -18.98
CA SER A 73 -14.47 3.36 -18.97
C SER A 73 -15.00 3.06 -17.55
N ALA A 74 -16.22 3.53 -17.24
CA ALA A 74 -16.76 3.50 -15.88
C ALA A 74 -16.87 2.07 -15.30
N ASN A 75 -17.22 1.09 -16.13
CA ASN A 75 -17.29 -0.32 -15.74
C ASN A 75 -15.92 -0.89 -15.36
N ARG A 76 -14.85 -0.54 -16.09
CA ARG A 76 -13.49 -0.99 -15.78
C ARG A 76 -12.94 -0.30 -14.54
N LEU A 77 -13.19 0.99 -14.38
CA LEU A 77 -12.80 1.72 -13.17
C LEU A 77 -13.51 1.16 -11.93
N ALA A 78 -14.81 0.87 -12.03
CA ALA A 78 -15.57 0.24 -10.95
C ALA A 78 -15.06 -1.17 -10.63
N GLY A 79 -14.78 -1.99 -11.65
CA GLY A 79 -14.20 -3.31 -11.48
C GLY A 79 -12.82 -3.28 -10.82
N LEU A 80 -11.96 -2.36 -11.25
CA LEU A 80 -10.64 -2.13 -10.66
C LEU A 80 -10.77 -1.72 -9.19
N ALA A 81 -11.62 -0.74 -8.89
CA ALA A 81 -11.84 -0.28 -7.51
C ALA A 81 -12.36 -1.42 -6.61
N ALA A 82 -13.30 -2.24 -7.09
CA ALA A 82 -13.83 -3.38 -6.34
C ALA A 82 -12.75 -4.40 -5.96
N VAL A 83 -11.83 -4.71 -6.89
CA VAL A 83 -10.68 -5.59 -6.61
C VAL A 83 -9.71 -4.94 -5.62
N MET A 84 -9.37 -3.67 -5.84
CA MET A 84 -8.36 -2.97 -5.04
C MET A 84 -8.78 -2.71 -3.60
N ILE A 85 -10.09 -2.63 -3.32
CA ILE A 85 -10.63 -2.59 -1.94
C ILE A 85 -10.15 -3.80 -1.14
N TRP A 86 -10.29 -5.01 -1.70
CA TRP A 86 -9.95 -6.24 -0.98
C TRP A 86 -8.45 -6.47 -0.90
N VAL A 87 -7.71 -6.14 -1.96
CA VAL A 87 -6.24 -6.17 -1.95
C VAL A 87 -5.70 -5.27 -0.83
N ALA A 88 -6.04 -3.98 -0.86
CA ALA A 88 -5.58 -3.02 0.13
C ALA A 88 -6.03 -3.39 1.55
N LEU A 89 -7.28 -3.82 1.74
CA LEU A 89 -7.78 -4.22 3.05
C LEU A 89 -6.99 -5.40 3.62
N SER A 90 -6.77 -6.45 2.82
CA SER A 90 -6.02 -7.64 3.26
C SER A 90 -4.57 -7.28 3.65
N GLU A 91 -3.92 -6.44 2.85
CA GLU A 91 -2.54 -6.05 3.06
C GLU A 91 -2.38 -5.10 4.25
N GLU A 92 -3.23 -4.09 4.39
CA GLU A 92 -3.14 -3.18 5.54
C GLU A 92 -3.48 -3.88 6.86
N LEU A 93 -4.44 -4.80 6.86
CA LEU A 93 -4.72 -5.64 8.04
C LEU A 93 -3.49 -6.49 8.39
N MET A 94 -2.90 -7.18 7.42
CA MET A 94 -1.73 -8.02 7.67
C MET A 94 -0.53 -7.20 8.15
N PHE A 95 -0.13 -6.16 7.42
CA PHE A 95 1.13 -5.47 7.66
C PHE A 95 1.03 -4.41 8.76
N ARG A 96 -0.05 -3.62 8.78
CA ARG A 96 -0.17 -2.45 9.67
C ARG A 96 -0.95 -2.79 10.93
N ALA A 97 -1.99 -3.62 10.82
CA ALA A 97 -2.79 -4.00 11.98
C ALA A 97 -2.18 -5.17 12.77
N LEU A 98 -1.46 -6.10 12.13
CA LEU A 98 -0.92 -7.30 12.81
C LEU A 98 0.60 -7.34 12.90
N LEU A 99 1.28 -7.33 11.75
CA LEU A 99 2.73 -7.55 11.67
C LEU A 99 3.49 -6.44 12.40
N TYR A 100 3.17 -5.18 12.13
CA TYR A 100 3.86 -4.07 12.79
C TYR A 100 3.75 -4.14 14.32
N PRO A 101 2.54 -4.27 14.95
CA PRO A 101 2.45 -4.48 16.39
C PRO A 101 3.25 -5.69 16.89
N ALA A 102 3.19 -6.82 16.19
CA ALA A 102 3.92 -8.03 16.56
C ALA A 102 5.45 -7.82 16.58
N LEU A 103 5.99 -7.09 15.61
CA LEU A 103 7.40 -6.71 15.56
C LEU A 103 7.71 -5.65 16.61
N ARG A 104 6.85 -4.64 16.76
CA ARG A 104 7.07 -3.49 17.64
C ARG A 104 7.16 -3.90 19.12
N ARG A 105 6.42 -4.93 19.54
CA ARG A 105 6.54 -5.53 20.89
C ARG A 105 7.90 -6.17 21.18
N ARG A 106 8.67 -6.51 20.13
CA ARG A 106 9.98 -7.20 20.25
C ARG A 106 11.16 -6.37 19.76
N MET A 107 10.91 -5.28 19.03
CA MET A 107 11.93 -4.48 18.36
C MET A 107 11.80 -3.01 18.71
N ARG A 108 12.93 -2.29 18.64
CA ARG A 108 12.93 -0.82 18.66
C ARG A 108 12.14 -0.30 17.45
N PRO A 109 11.53 0.90 17.54
CA PRO A 109 10.63 1.43 16.50
C PRO A 109 11.18 1.34 15.08
N TRP A 110 12.42 1.78 14.86
CA TRP A 110 13.04 1.77 13.54
C TRP A 110 13.28 0.36 12.99
N GLY A 111 13.57 -0.62 13.84
CA GLY A 111 13.68 -2.02 13.42
C GLY A 111 12.34 -2.57 12.93
N ALA A 112 11.26 -2.30 13.66
CA ALA A 112 9.91 -2.69 13.25
C ALA A 112 9.44 -1.95 11.98
N ILE A 113 9.76 -0.64 11.85
CA ILE A 113 9.42 0.18 10.68
C ILE A 113 10.06 -0.39 9.41
N TRP A 114 11.38 -0.60 9.42
CA TRP A 114 12.08 -1.11 8.26
C TRP A 114 11.69 -2.55 7.94
N LEU A 115 11.63 -3.43 8.93
CA LEU A 115 11.29 -4.83 8.67
C LEU A 115 9.86 -4.98 8.12
N THR A 116 8.88 -4.24 8.65
CA THR A 116 7.51 -4.24 8.09
C THR A 116 7.50 -3.78 6.63
N SER A 117 8.22 -2.70 6.32
CA SER A 117 8.23 -2.11 4.97
C SER A 117 9.01 -2.96 3.96
N LEU A 118 10.11 -3.59 4.38
CA LEU A 118 10.90 -4.51 3.57
C LEU A 118 10.13 -5.81 3.29
N LEU A 119 9.44 -6.38 4.28
CA LEU A 119 8.58 -7.54 4.07
C LEU A 119 7.41 -7.22 3.14
N PHE A 120 6.84 -6.02 3.26
CA PHE A 120 5.80 -5.53 2.35
C PHE A 120 6.33 -5.42 0.91
N GLY A 121 7.53 -4.91 0.69
CA GLY A 121 8.18 -4.95 -0.63
C GLY A 121 8.48 -6.36 -1.11
N ALA A 122 8.96 -7.25 -0.23
CA ALA A 122 9.37 -8.60 -0.58
C ALA A 122 8.21 -9.44 -1.14
N VAL A 123 7.01 -9.35 -0.57
CA VAL A 123 5.86 -10.10 -1.08
C VAL A 123 5.47 -9.73 -2.51
N HIS A 124 5.80 -8.52 -2.98
CA HIS A 124 5.52 -8.07 -4.34
C HIS A 124 6.46 -8.70 -5.39
N LEU A 125 7.61 -9.25 -4.99
CA LEU A 125 8.43 -10.06 -5.89
C LEU A 125 7.66 -11.27 -6.42
N GLY A 126 6.69 -11.76 -5.63
CA GLY A 126 5.82 -12.88 -6.00
C GLY A 126 5.00 -12.62 -7.27
N ASN A 127 4.71 -11.36 -7.60
CA ASN A 127 3.88 -10.99 -8.75
C ASN A 127 4.53 -11.34 -10.09
N GLY A 128 5.86 -11.42 -10.15
CA GLY A 128 6.59 -11.78 -11.37
C GLY A 128 6.99 -13.26 -11.46
N LEU A 129 6.72 -14.08 -10.43
CA LEU A 129 7.17 -15.47 -10.41
C LEU A 129 6.42 -16.34 -11.43
N GLY A 130 5.11 -16.13 -11.57
CA GLY A 130 4.28 -16.90 -12.51
C GLY A 130 4.33 -16.39 -13.95
N SER A 131 4.48 -15.07 -14.14
CA SER A 131 4.47 -14.43 -15.47
C SER A 131 5.85 -14.34 -16.12
N GLY A 132 6.94 -14.52 -15.36
CA GLY A 132 8.31 -14.26 -15.81
C GLY A 132 8.67 -12.78 -15.89
N GLU A 133 7.77 -11.87 -15.50
CA GLU A 133 7.97 -10.41 -15.51
C GLU A 133 8.81 -9.95 -14.30
N HIS A 134 10.00 -10.53 -14.12
CA HIS A 134 10.85 -10.32 -12.96
C HIS A 134 11.33 -8.87 -12.80
N ALA A 135 11.57 -8.17 -13.91
CA ALA A 135 11.99 -6.77 -13.88
C ALA A 135 10.91 -5.86 -13.29
N GLN A 136 9.65 -6.06 -13.73
CA GLN A 136 8.50 -5.32 -13.25
C GLN A 136 8.23 -5.65 -11.78
N ALA A 137 8.31 -6.92 -11.39
CA ALA A 137 8.13 -7.33 -10.00
C ALA A 137 9.20 -6.74 -9.07
N LEU A 138 10.45 -6.62 -9.53
CA LEU A 138 11.51 -5.97 -8.75
C LEU A 138 11.26 -4.46 -8.62
N ALA A 139 10.91 -3.78 -9.72
CA ALA A 139 10.56 -2.36 -9.68
C ALA A 139 9.35 -2.11 -8.75
N GLN A 140 8.33 -2.97 -8.83
CA GLN A 140 7.16 -2.95 -7.94
C GLN A 140 7.55 -3.19 -6.48
N SER A 141 8.44 -4.15 -6.21
CA SER A 141 8.95 -4.44 -4.87
C SER A 141 9.66 -3.24 -4.25
N VAL A 142 10.53 -2.57 -5.00
CA VAL A 142 11.23 -1.34 -4.55
C VAL A 142 10.22 -0.20 -4.30
N ALA A 143 9.26 0.00 -5.19
CA ALA A 143 8.16 0.96 -5.01
C ALA A 143 7.31 0.65 -3.77
N ALA A 144 7.03 -0.63 -3.53
CA ALA A 144 6.25 -1.13 -2.41
C ALA A 144 6.95 -0.86 -1.07
N VAL A 145 8.29 -0.96 -0.98
CA VAL A 145 9.01 -0.55 0.25
C VAL A 145 8.74 0.93 0.57
N SER A 146 8.86 1.81 -0.43
CA SER A 146 8.71 3.25 -0.23
C SER A 146 7.27 3.67 0.12
N THR A 147 6.29 3.17 -0.65
CA THR A 147 4.87 3.36 -0.33
C THR A 147 4.50 2.70 0.99
N GLY A 148 5.15 1.59 1.32
CA GLY A 148 4.99 0.86 2.56
C GLY A 148 5.35 1.69 3.79
N LEU A 149 6.44 2.45 3.70
CA LEU A 149 6.83 3.44 4.70
C LEU A 149 5.78 4.55 4.83
N ALA A 150 5.24 5.06 3.72
CA ALA A 150 4.22 6.12 3.74
C ALA A 150 2.94 5.66 4.45
N MET A 151 2.45 4.46 4.15
CA MET A 151 1.29 3.86 4.81
C MET A 151 1.55 3.56 6.29
N LEU A 152 2.77 3.13 6.65
CA LEU A 152 3.13 2.95 8.04
C LEU A 152 3.21 4.30 8.79
N ALA A 153 3.72 5.35 8.15
CA ALA A 153 3.69 6.71 8.70
C ALA A 153 2.25 7.21 8.90
N MET A 154 1.33 6.93 7.97
CA MET A 154 -0.11 7.21 8.15
C MET A 154 -0.64 6.53 9.40
N ARG A 155 -0.42 5.22 9.55
CA ARG A 155 -0.80 4.46 10.75
C ARG A 155 -0.27 5.13 12.02
N LEU A 156 1.03 5.41 12.08
CA LEU A 156 1.68 5.96 13.27
C LEU A 156 1.24 7.38 13.61
N ARG A 157 1.08 8.25 12.62
CA ARG A 157 0.71 9.66 12.83
C ARG A 157 -0.78 9.86 13.02
N ARG A 158 -1.61 9.02 12.41
CA ARG A 158 -3.06 9.13 12.48
C ARG A 158 -3.67 8.25 13.56
N GLY A 159 -2.94 7.29 14.12
CA GLY A 159 -3.47 6.37 15.13
C GLY A 159 -4.51 5.40 14.60
N SER A 160 -4.56 5.21 13.27
CA SER A 160 -5.57 4.40 12.60
C SER A 160 -5.01 3.81 11.32
N VAL A 161 -5.40 2.57 10.99
CA VAL A 161 -5.06 1.93 9.71
C VAL A 161 -5.91 2.41 8.55
N TRP A 162 -7.12 2.95 8.80
CA TRP A 162 -8.06 3.32 7.75
C TRP A 162 -7.54 4.38 6.76
N PRO A 163 -6.79 5.42 7.18
CA PRO A 163 -6.16 6.34 6.23
C PRO A 163 -5.20 5.65 5.27
N ALA A 164 -4.46 4.64 5.75
CA ALA A 164 -3.57 3.84 4.91
C ALA A 164 -4.38 2.96 3.95
N VAL A 165 -5.47 2.32 4.40
CA VAL A 165 -6.38 1.55 3.54
C VAL A 165 -6.91 2.41 2.39
N VAL A 166 -7.48 3.59 2.70
CA VAL A 166 -8.04 4.50 1.69
C VAL A 166 -6.97 4.96 0.72
N TYR A 167 -5.79 5.34 1.23
CA TYR A 167 -4.67 5.73 0.39
C TYR A 167 -4.21 4.59 -0.52
N HIS A 168 -4.10 3.37 0.01
CA HIS A 168 -3.66 2.20 -0.74
C HIS A 168 -4.64 1.84 -1.86
N ILE A 169 -5.96 1.86 -1.58
CA ILE A 169 -6.98 1.67 -2.61
C ILE A 169 -6.81 2.70 -3.73
N ALA A 170 -6.73 3.99 -3.36
CA ALA A 170 -6.62 5.05 -4.33
C ALA A 170 -5.28 5.06 -5.07
N TRP A 171 -4.19 4.66 -4.41
CA TRP A 171 -2.88 4.48 -5.01
C TRP A 171 -2.94 3.40 -6.08
N ASN A 172 -3.48 2.22 -5.76
CA ASN A 172 -3.60 1.12 -6.71
C ASN A 172 -4.53 1.49 -7.87
N VAL A 173 -5.68 2.10 -7.58
CA VAL A 173 -6.58 2.60 -8.62
C VAL A 173 -5.88 3.65 -9.50
N GLY A 174 -5.05 4.51 -8.92
CA GLY A 174 -4.27 5.50 -9.67
C GLY A 174 -3.22 4.86 -10.58
N THR A 175 -2.38 3.97 -10.05
CA THR A 175 -1.29 3.34 -10.82
C THR A 175 -1.82 2.39 -11.90
N PHE A 176 -2.76 1.52 -11.56
CA PHE A 176 -3.37 0.61 -12.56
C PHE A 176 -4.35 1.34 -13.47
N GLY A 177 -4.99 2.40 -13.00
CA GLY A 177 -5.87 3.24 -13.81
C GLY A 177 -5.10 4.00 -14.89
N LEU A 178 -3.87 4.46 -14.61
CA LEU A 178 -2.99 5.05 -15.62
C LEU A 178 -2.65 4.04 -16.73
N ASP A 179 -2.33 2.80 -16.37
CA ASP A 179 -2.05 1.73 -17.33
C ASP A 179 -3.29 1.38 -18.18
N LEU A 180 -4.47 1.28 -17.54
CA LEU A 180 -5.74 1.06 -18.25
C LEU A 180 -6.08 2.20 -19.20
N ALA A 181 -5.94 3.46 -18.76
CA ALA A 181 -6.21 4.63 -19.59
C ALA A 181 -5.26 4.67 -20.80
N ALA A 182 -3.97 4.38 -20.57
CA ALA A 182 -2.98 4.33 -21.63
C ALA A 182 -3.29 3.23 -22.66
N GLY A 183 -3.68 2.05 -22.21
CA GLY A 183 -4.06 0.93 -23.07
C GLY A 183 -5.35 1.14 -23.84
N GLU A 184 -6.40 1.71 -23.22
CA GLU A 184 -7.69 1.98 -23.89
C GLU A 184 -7.57 3.00 -25.01
N ASN A 185 -6.69 3.99 -24.83
CA ASN A 185 -6.55 5.10 -25.77
C ASN A 185 -5.35 4.93 -26.71
N GLY A 186 -4.69 3.76 -26.70
CA GLY A 186 -3.58 3.44 -27.60
C GLY A 186 -2.33 4.30 -27.37
N THR A 187 -2.20 4.94 -26.21
CA THR A 187 -1.06 5.80 -25.87
C THR A 187 0.03 4.97 -25.20
N GLY A 188 0.97 4.43 -25.97
CA GLY A 188 2.19 3.87 -25.41
C GLY A 188 3.06 4.98 -24.80
N SER A 189 3.36 4.90 -23.51
CA SER A 189 4.23 5.86 -22.83
C SER A 189 5.46 5.14 -22.27
N PRO A 190 6.68 5.45 -22.75
CA PRO A 190 7.92 4.95 -22.16
C PRO A 190 8.10 5.32 -20.69
N LEU A 191 7.33 6.29 -20.18
CA LEU A 191 7.32 6.61 -18.75
C LEU A 191 6.46 5.63 -17.94
N LEU A 192 5.41 5.06 -18.52
CA LEU A 192 4.53 4.09 -17.85
C LEU A 192 5.03 2.65 -18.03
N ASP A 193 5.66 2.36 -19.17
CA ASP A 193 6.29 1.07 -19.47
C ASP A 193 7.72 1.25 -20.03
N PRO A 194 8.68 1.67 -19.19
CA PRO A 194 10.05 1.84 -19.63
C PRO A 194 10.71 0.48 -19.93
N PRO A 195 11.49 0.36 -21.02
CA PRO A 195 12.14 -0.89 -21.38
C PRO A 195 13.32 -1.19 -20.43
N GLY A 196 13.35 -2.42 -19.93
CA GLY A 196 14.47 -2.94 -19.13
C GLY A 196 14.42 -2.57 -17.65
N LEU A 197 15.11 -3.37 -16.84
CA LEU A 197 15.06 -3.29 -15.38
C LEU A 197 15.50 -1.94 -14.81
N GLY A 198 16.62 -1.40 -15.29
CA GLY A 198 17.19 -0.14 -14.77
C GLY A 198 16.21 1.02 -14.87
N PRO A 199 15.69 1.33 -16.07
CA PRO A 199 14.65 2.34 -16.26
C PRO A 199 13.37 2.10 -15.45
N GLN A 200 12.88 0.85 -15.35
CA GLN A 200 11.70 0.51 -14.53
C GLN A 200 11.90 0.85 -13.05
N VAL A 201 13.05 0.46 -12.49
CA VAL A 201 13.39 0.79 -11.10
C VAL A 201 13.58 2.29 -10.92
N ALA A 202 14.20 2.99 -11.87
CA ALA A 202 14.41 4.43 -11.81
C ALA A 202 13.08 5.20 -11.80
N VAL A 203 12.13 4.85 -12.67
CA VAL A 203 10.79 5.45 -12.68
C VAL A 203 10.04 5.13 -11.39
N ALA A 204 10.05 3.88 -10.96
CA ALA A 204 9.42 3.45 -9.70
C ALA A 204 9.93 4.25 -8.50
N LEU A 205 11.24 4.48 -8.41
CA LEU A 205 11.86 5.30 -7.37
C LEU A 205 11.54 6.78 -7.54
N ALA A 206 11.63 7.34 -8.75
CA ALA A 206 11.31 8.74 -9.01
C ALA A 206 9.89 9.09 -8.55
N ILE A 207 8.94 8.19 -8.78
CA ILE A 207 7.57 8.34 -8.31
C ILE A 207 7.51 8.12 -6.80
N THR A 208 7.98 6.99 -6.27
CA THR A 208 7.66 6.62 -4.88
C THR A 208 8.59 7.20 -3.81
N LEU A 209 9.84 7.52 -4.13
CA LEU A 209 10.85 7.95 -3.17
C LEU A 209 10.48 9.24 -2.43
N PRO A 210 9.91 10.29 -3.05
CA PRO A 210 9.51 11.48 -2.32
C PRO A 210 8.52 11.19 -1.18
N ASN A 211 7.54 10.30 -1.40
CA ASN A 211 6.62 9.85 -0.35
C ASN A 211 7.35 9.04 0.73
N GLY A 212 8.30 8.18 0.37
CA GLY A 212 9.12 7.43 1.33
C GLY A 212 9.97 8.34 2.21
N LEU A 213 10.66 9.32 1.62
CA LEU A 213 11.45 10.31 2.35
C LEU A 213 10.57 11.17 3.27
N TYR A 214 9.40 11.57 2.79
CA TYR A 214 8.43 12.29 3.62
C TYR A 214 7.92 11.42 4.78
N ALA A 215 7.70 10.13 4.55
CA ALA A 215 7.33 9.18 5.59
C ALA A 215 8.42 9.05 6.66
N LEU A 216 9.69 8.94 6.25
CA LEU A 216 10.82 8.94 7.17
C LEU A 216 10.87 10.24 8.00
N TRP A 217 10.65 11.39 7.36
CA TRP A 217 10.56 12.66 8.07
C TRP A 217 9.38 12.70 9.06
N LEU A 218 8.21 12.18 8.69
CA LEU A 218 7.05 12.06 9.57
C LEU A 218 7.34 11.15 10.77
N MET A 219 8.19 10.13 10.59
CA MET A 219 8.55 9.16 11.63
C MET A 219 9.86 9.50 12.34
N ARG A 220 10.52 10.63 12.05
CA ARG A 220 11.86 10.99 12.59
C ARG A 220 11.96 10.99 14.11
N ARG A 221 10.84 11.17 14.82
CA ARG A 221 10.76 11.17 16.28
C ARG A 221 10.26 9.83 16.87
N ALA A 222 10.13 8.79 16.05
CA ALA A 222 9.76 7.44 16.51
C ALA A 222 10.74 6.93 17.57
N GLY A 223 10.21 6.54 18.72
CA GLY A 223 10.99 6.11 19.89
C GLY A 223 11.54 7.23 20.77
N ARG A 224 11.37 8.49 20.37
CA ARG A 224 11.62 9.67 21.22
C ARG A 224 10.32 10.28 21.74
N GLU A 225 9.25 10.15 20.95
CA GLU A 225 7.90 10.57 21.30
C GLU A 225 6.92 9.41 21.08
N LEU A 226 5.84 9.40 21.87
CA LEU A 226 4.74 8.47 21.67
C LEU A 226 3.91 8.95 20.46
N LEU A 227 4.09 8.28 19.32
CA LEU A 227 3.23 8.53 18.16
C LEU A 227 1.86 7.89 18.39
N PRO A 228 0.74 8.52 17.97
CA PRO A 228 -0.61 8.03 18.29
C PRO A 228 -0.90 6.58 17.92
N GLY A 229 -0.30 6.10 16.82
CA GLY A 229 -0.46 4.71 16.38
C GLY A 229 0.67 3.79 16.83
N ASP A 230 1.71 4.25 17.52
CA ASP A 230 2.80 3.38 17.96
C ASP A 230 2.32 2.35 19.00
N VAL A 231 3.02 1.23 19.10
CA VAL A 231 2.77 0.18 20.10
C VAL A 231 3.87 0.22 21.14
N ALA A 232 3.52 -0.05 22.39
CA ALA A 232 4.49 -0.16 23.47
C ALA A 232 5.57 -1.21 23.10
N GLY A 233 6.83 -0.77 23.19
CA GLY A 233 7.98 -1.60 22.89
C GLY A 233 8.44 -2.44 24.06
N PRO A 234 9.52 -3.24 23.86
CA PRO A 234 10.24 -3.82 24.98
C PRO A 234 10.91 -2.68 25.77
N GLY A 235 10.30 -2.27 26.89
CA GLY A 235 10.87 -1.37 27.88
C GLY A 235 11.38 -2.14 29.11
N PRO A 236 12.23 -1.54 29.96
CA PRO A 236 12.91 -2.25 31.06
C PRO A 236 11.99 -2.79 32.16
N GLY A 237 10.67 -2.53 32.12
CA GLY A 237 9.67 -3.02 33.07
C GLY A 237 8.58 -3.91 32.45
N GLY A 238 8.83 -4.51 31.28
CA GLY A 238 7.87 -5.37 30.59
C GLY A 238 7.74 -6.77 31.20
N SER A 239 7.61 -6.91 32.51
CA SER A 239 7.05 -8.12 33.12
C SER A 239 5.53 -8.01 33.05
N ARG A 240 4.91 -8.76 32.15
CA ARG A 240 3.53 -9.20 32.34
C ARG A 240 3.53 -10.42 33.24
#